data_AF-A0A9R1D5V6-F1
#
_entry.id   AF-A0A9R1D5V6-F1
#
_cell.length_a   1.000
_cell.length_b   1.000
_cell.length_c   1.000
_cell.angle_alpha   90.00
_cell.angle_beta   90.00
_cell.angle_gamma   90.00
#
_symmetry.space_group_name_H-M   'P 1'
#
loop_
_entity.id
_entity.type
_entity.pdbx_description
1 polymer ?
#
loop_
_entity_poly.entity_id
_entity_poly.type
_entity_poly.pdbx_seq_one_letter_code
_entity_poly.pdbx_strand_id
1 'polypeptide(L)'
;MADTESGRETQADGDNRRENGSPSPPECHRRGCTERATFVVLERYQEETGHGAVEAEAHLCREHTAEESPTNLDGSYAEYVFRVEPLEETPDPDTA
;
A
#
# COMPACT_ATOMS: atom_id res chain seq x y z
N MET A 1 53.88 36.89 -9.76
CA MET A 1 53.66 36.34 -11.12
C MET A 1 52.33 35.63 -11.04
N ALA A 2 51.31 36.18 -11.72
CA ALA A 2 49.96 35.60 -11.85
C ALA A 2 49.93 34.69 -13.10
N ASP A 3 48.72 34.31 -13.54
CA ASP A 3 48.36 33.49 -14.73
C ASP A 3 48.22 31.98 -14.38
N THR A 4 47.04 31.38 -14.11
CA THR A 4 45.73 31.25 -14.80
C THR A 4 45.69 30.21 -15.93
N GLU A 5 45.03 29.08 -15.68
CA GLU A 5 44.11 28.33 -16.57
C GLU A 5 43.44 27.24 -15.69
N SER A 6 42.12 27.17 -15.44
CA SER A 6 40.89 27.34 -16.24
C SER A 6 40.71 26.27 -17.32
N GLY A 7 40.11 25.15 -16.92
CA GLY A 7 39.40 24.21 -17.78
C GLY A 7 38.62 23.26 -16.88
N ARG A 8 37.30 23.44 -16.74
CA ARG A 8 36.27 22.62 -17.41
C ARG A 8 36.37 21.16 -16.87
N GLU A 9 35.35 20.54 -16.30
CA GLU A 9 34.01 20.37 -16.87
C GLU A 9 33.01 19.99 -15.77
N THR A 10 31.79 20.47 -15.97
CA THR A 10 30.53 19.98 -15.43
C THR A 10 30.53 18.48 -15.17
N GLN A 11 30.12 18.08 -13.96
CA GLN A 11 29.20 16.96 -13.85
C GLN A 11 28.16 17.23 -12.77
N ALA A 12 27.12 17.94 -13.20
CA ALA A 12 25.81 17.88 -12.61
C ALA A 12 25.25 16.50 -12.90
N ASP A 13 25.27 15.60 -11.93
CA ASP A 13 24.43 14.40 -11.90
C ASP A 13 24.16 14.15 -10.41
N GLY A 14 23.09 14.66 -9.82
CA GLY A 14 21.74 14.44 -10.32
C GLY A 14 21.31 12.98 -10.11
N ASP A 15 22.10 12.12 -9.48
CA ASP A 15 21.66 10.76 -9.12
C ASP A 15 21.01 10.78 -7.72
N ASN A 16 19.94 11.56 -7.58
CA ASN A 16 18.79 10.98 -6.92
C ASN A 16 18.08 10.24 -8.03
N ARG A 17 18.63 9.07 -8.41
CA ARG A 17 17.87 8.02 -9.08
C ARG A 17 16.68 7.82 -8.17
N ARG A 18 15.59 8.52 -8.49
CA ARG A 18 14.28 8.28 -7.90
C ARG A 18 14.17 6.78 -7.95
N GLU A 19 14.09 6.16 -6.79
CA GLU A 19 13.68 4.78 -6.67
C GLU A 19 12.27 4.75 -7.24
N ASN A 20 12.20 4.71 -8.57
CA ASN A 20 11.04 4.35 -9.34
C ASN A 20 10.95 2.82 -9.23
N GLY A 21 10.89 2.34 -7.99
CA GLY A 21 10.31 1.07 -7.68
C GLY A 21 8.83 1.36 -7.62
N SER A 22 8.07 0.87 -8.60
CA SER A 22 6.66 0.60 -8.36
C SER A 22 6.57 -0.07 -6.98
N PRO A 23 5.77 0.45 -6.03
CA PRO A 23 5.73 -0.13 -4.70
C PRO A 23 5.36 -1.60 -4.87
N SER A 24 6.28 -2.50 -4.56
CA SER A 24 6.00 -3.92 -4.60
C SER A 24 4.79 -4.18 -3.70
N PRO A 25 3.85 -5.05 -4.11
CA PRO A 25 2.64 -5.29 -3.34
C PRO A 25 3.01 -5.66 -1.90
N PRO A 26 2.30 -5.12 -0.90
CA PRO A 26 2.63 -5.33 0.50
C PRO A 26 2.58 -6.81 0.87
N GLU A 27 3.26 -7.20 1.94
CA GLU A 27 3.12 -8.55 2.50
C GLU A 27 1.76 -8.72 3.15
N CYS A 28 1.31 -9.97 3.23
CA CYS A 28 0.10 -10.35 3.95
C CYS A 28 0.19 -9.90 5.41
N HIS A 29 -0.84 -9.21 5.90
CA HIS A 29 -0.91 -8.71 7.27
C HIS A 29 -1.00 -9.84 8.32
N ARG A 30 -1.32 -11.07 7.90
CA ARG A 30 -1.41 -12.22 8.82
C ARG A 30 -0.05 -12.57 9.41
N ARG A 31 -0.02 -12.69 10.73
CA ARG A 31 1.21 -13.00 11.47
C ARG A 31 1.81 -14.32 11.01
N GLY A 32 3.07 -14.28 10.60
CA GLY A 32 3.79 -15.47 10.12
C GLY A 32 3.52 -15.83 8.66
N CYS A 33 2.72 -15.03 7.94
CA CYS A 33 2.56 -15.14 6.50
C CYS A 33 3.49 -14.11 5.82
N THR A 34 4.38 -14.57 4.95
CA THR A 34 5.27 -13.72 4.13
C THR A 34 4.84 -13.71 2.66
N GLU A 35 3.64 -14.20 2.37
CA GLU A 35 3.11 -14.15 1.01
C GLU A 35 2.74 -12.72 0.64
N ARG A 36 2.77 -12.41 -0.66
CA ARG A 36 2.34 -11.11 -1.16
C ARG A 36 0.83 -10.96 -1.03
N ALA A 37 0.39 -9.81 -0.58
CA ALA A 37 -1.01 -9.45 -0.61
C ALA A 37 -1.48 -9.33 -2.06
N THR A 38 -2.68 -9.86 -2.32
CA THR A 38 -3.35 -9.78 -3.62
C THR A 38 -4.68 -9.05 -3.49
N PHE A 39 -5.15 -8.84 -2.25
CA PHE A 39 -6.40 -8.17 -1.93
C PHE A 39 -6.18 -7.16 -0.81
N VAL A 40 -7.02 -6.14 -0.81
CA VAL A 40 -7.26 -5.27 0.34
C VAL A 40 -8.67 -5.53 0.84
N VAL A 41 -8.79 -5.79 2.14
CA VAL A 41 -10.05 -5.93 2.85
C VAL A 41 -10.31 -4.64 3.61
N LEU A 42 -11.44 -4.01 3.34
CA LEU A 42 -11.90 -2.77 3.95
C LEU A 42 -13.13 -3.09 4.81
N GLU A 43 -13.08 -2.76 6.10
CA GLU A 43 -14.22 -2.87 7.01
C GLU A 43 -14.49 -1.52 7.69
N ARG A 44 -15.66 -0.95 7.42
CA ARG A 44 -16.13 0.28 8.06
C ARG A 44 -17.10 -0.06 9.18
N TYR A 45 -16.70 0.13 10.42
CA TYR A 45 -17.50 -0.19 11.61
C TYR A 45 -17.65 1.00 12.56
N GLN A 46 -18.68 0.98 13.41
CA GLN A 46 -18.86 1.97 14.46
C GLN A 46 -17.94 1.62 15.63
N GLU A 47 -17.07 2.55 16.04
CA GLU A 47 -16.19 2.32 17.17
C GLU A 47 -16.98 2.26 18.49
N GLU A 48 -16.65 1.28 19.34
CA GLU A 48 -17.32 1.02 20.63
C GLU A 48 -17.13 2.17 21.63
N THR A 49 -16.06 2.93 21.49
CA THR A 49 -15.72 4.10 22.30
C THR A 49 -16.63 5.29 22.01
N GLY A 50 -17.46 5.23 20.95
CA GLY A 50 -18.40 6.28 20.58
C GLY A 50 -17.78 7.43 19.79
N HIS A 51 -16.57 7.25 19.26
CA HIS A 51 -15.86 8.29 18.50
C HIS A 51 -16.35 8.44 17.05
N GLY A 52 -17.18 7.53 16.56
CA GLY A 52 -17.74 7.56 15.21
C GLY A 52 -17.45 6.29 14.42
N ALA A 53 -17.78 6.30 13.13
CA ALA A 53 -17.42 5.21 12.23
C ALA A 53 -15.92 5.30 11.88
N VAL A 54 -15.23 4.16 11.97
CA VAL A 54 -13.85 4.00 11.56
C VAL A 54 -13.77 3.01 10.41
N GLU A 55 -12.70 3.12 9.62
CA GLU A 55 -12.39 2.21 8.53
C GLU A 55 -11.09 1.49 8.87
N ALA A 56 -11.11 0.16 8.80
CA ALA A 56 -9.94 -0.69 8.94
C ALA A 56 -9.58 -1.31 7.59
N GLU A 57 -8.29 -1.33 7.30
CA GLU A 57 -7.74 -1.86 6.06
C GLU A 57 -6.77 -3.02 6.37
N ALA A 58 -6.90 -4.13 5.65
CA ALA A 58 -6.01 -5.28 5.76
C ALA A 58 -5.59 -5.80 4.39
N HIS A 59 -4.29 -5.77 4.12
CA HIS A 59 -3.72 -6.37 2.92
C HIS A 59 -3.47 -7.85 3.14
N LEU A 60 -4.09 -8.72 2.32
CA LEU A 60 -4.06 -10.16 2.53
C LEU A 60 -3.77 -10.93 1.24
N CYS A 61 -3.12 -12.09 1.39
CA CYS A 61 -3.01 -13.05 0.30
C CYS A 61 -4.36 -13.73 0.05
N ARG A 62 -4.50 -14.43 -1.07
CA ARG A 62 -5.75 -15.08 -1.47
C ARG A 62 -6.28 -16.08 -0.44
N GLU A 63 -5.40 -16.85 0.19
CA GLU A 63 -5.79 -17.85 1.19
C GLU A 63 -6.44 -17.17 2.40
N HIS A 64 -5.72 -16.24 3.03
CA HIS A 64 -6.22 -15.53 4.20
C HIS A 64 -7.42 -14.64 3.89
N THR A 65 -7.51 -14.05 2.69
CA THR A 65 -8.70 -13.30 2.26
C THR A 65 -9.95 -14.18 2.24
N ALA A 66 -9.82 -15.46 1.89
CA ALA A 66 -10.95 -16.41 1.88
C ALA A 66 -11.41 -16.80 3.29
N GLU A 67 -10.57 -16.61 4.30
CA GLU A 67 -10.89 -16.86 5.71
C GLU A 67 -11.47 -15.62 6.41
N GLU A 68 -11.26 -14.41 5.86
CA GLU A 68 -11.82 -13.19 6.43
C GLU A 68 -13.35 -13.18 6.33
N SER A 69 -13.97 -12.57 7.32
CA SER A 69 -15.42 -12.43 7.39
C SER A 69 -15.76 -11.13 8.12
N PRO A 70 -16.87 -10.48 7.73
CA PRO A 70 -17.33 -9.28 8.42
C PRO A 70 -17.52 -9.55 9.91
N THR A 71 -16.89 -8.72 10.75
CA THR A 71 -17.01 -8.81 12.20
C THR A 71 -18.08 -7.85 12.74
N ASN A 72 -18.57 -8.09 13.96
CA ASN A 72 -19.49 -7.18 14.66
C ASN A 72 -20.81 -6.84 13.92
N LEU A 73 -21.44 -7.87 13.32
CA LEU A 73 -22.74 -7.72 12.67
C LEU A 73 -23.91 -7.51 13.67
N ASP A 74 -23.76 -8.01 14.90
CA ASP A 74 -24.72 -7.84 15.99
C ASP A 74 -24.65 -6.40 16.54
N GLY A 75 -25.30 -5.48 15.82
CA GLY A 75 -25.20 -4.03 16.06
C GLY A 75 -24.82 -3.22 14.83
N SER A 76 -24.84 -3.81 13.62
CA SER A 76 -24.51 -3.13 12.38
C SER A 76 -25.32 -1.83 12.23
N TYR A 77 -24.60 -0.70 12.27
CA TYR A 77 -25.14 0.63 12.00
C TYR A 77 -25.38 0.82 10.49
N ALA A 78 -26.17 1.82 10.13
CA ALA A 78 -26.69 1.99 8.77
C ALA A 78 -25.62 2.12 7.67
N GLU A 79 -24.39 2.49 8.01
CA GLU A 79 -23.28 2.67 7.07
C GLU A 79 -22.19 1.60 7.21
N TYR A 80 -22.48 0.46 7.86
CA TYR A 80 -21.55 -0.66 7.92
C TYR A 80 -21.23 -1.17 6.51
N VAL A 81 -19.94 -1.33 6.20
CA VAL A 81 -19.47 -1.83 4.91
C VAL A 81 -18.33 -2.82 5.14
N PHE A 82 -18.41 -3.97 4.48
CA PHE A 82 -17.30 -4.91 4.33
C PHE A 82 -17.05 -5.11 2.84
N ARG A 83 -15.83 -4.82 2.38
CA ARG A 83 -15.45 -4.93 0.97
C ARG A 83 -14.11 -5.63 0.83
N VAL A 84 -14.01 -6.48 -0.18
CA VAL A 84 -12.74 -7.08 -0.62
C VAL A 84 -12.47 -6.59 -2.03
N GLU A 85 -11.34 -5.91 -2.23
CA GLU A 85 -10.91 -5.41 -3.55
C GLU A 85 -9.59 -6.08 -3.95
N PRO A 86 -9.43 -6.50 -5.21
CA PRO A 86 -8.14 -6.96 -5.70
C PRO A 86 -7.15 -5.78 -5.72
N LEU A 87 -5.92 -6.03 -5.29
CA LEU A 87 -4.83 -5.10 -5.50
C LEU A 87 -4.46 -5.20 -6.98
N GLU A 88 -4.72 -4.14 -7.75
CA GLU A 88 -4.22 -4.05 -9.11
C GLU A 88 -2.70 -4.18 -9.06
N GLU A 89 -2.15 -5.19 -9.74
CA GLU A 89 -0.74 -5.20 -10.09
C GLU A 89 -0.56 -3.94 -10.93
N THR A 90 0.01 -2.88 -10.35
CA THR A 90 0.27 -1.66 -11.12
C THR A 90 1.08 -2.09 -12.33
N PRO A 91 0.53 -2.04 -13.55
CA PRO A 91 1.28 -2.49 -14.72
C PRO A 91 2.54 -1.62 -14.75
N ASP A 92 3.69 -2.27 -14.78
CA ASP A 92 4.96 -1.57 -14.98
C ASP A 92 4.76 -0.62 -16.17
N PRO A 93 4.96 0.70 -16.01
CA PRO A 93 4.79 1.64 -17.11
C PRO A 93 5.85 1.48 -18.23
N ASP A 94 6.59 0.37 -18.25
CA ASP A 94 7.63 0.00 -19.21
C ASP A 94 7.25 -1.30 -19.98
N THR A 95 5.99 -1.46 -20.34
CA THR A 95 5.56 -2.44 -21.36
C THR A 95 4.45 -1.83 -22.21
N ALA A 96 4.81 -0.87 -23.08
CA ALA A 96 3.97 -0.37 -24.16
C ALA A 96 4.81 0.00 -25.38
#